data_AF-A0A818ULR9-F1
#
_entry.id   AF-A0A818ULR9-F1
#
_cell.length_a   1.000
_cell.length_b   1.000
_cell.length_c   1.000
_cell.angle_alpha   90.00
_cell.angle_beta   90.00
_cell.angle_gamma   90.00
#
_symmetry.space_group_name_H-M   'P 1'
#
loop_
_entity.id
_entity.type
_entity.pdbx_description
1 polymer ?
#
loop_
_entity_poly.entity_id
_entity_poly.type
_entity_poly.pdbx_seq_one_letter_code
_entity_poly.pdbx_strand_id
1 'polypeptide(L)'
;MATKLNELLGEELVRHNESYDESSRISTSQLNGKTLVLYFSAHWCQPCRHFTPKLAKAFKEVNDDIKNKLDIVFVSCDENQEDFNEYFKEMPWKALSFSDRDHSKKLGEKFNVNGIPCLVVVSPSLEIITSDGVDEIYGAPKEALRKWSQGKRLFWTREPRNDEYVWEYTNCTECFMKPLVGLRHGCTNKECQIDLCETCLSKNKHEHPLVEYLIPNRQYLLEKLLLSIPYLLDPKTEEKIETKTMLKNDIKSVGFYFSAHWCPPCRRFTPELVEIYKRAQTNSHPFHIIFISCDEDQESFNSYRSEMPWPAAPMNSGAVLAEYFQFSGIPSLIVVSSDGTILSRRGREDIARFGVEALQTWSQGKKLARPSPDEYEWRHVICDGCQMSPLIGQRYSCPTCGNYDLCSACEKKGHEHSLVLQPQPDDHDEE
;
A
#
# COMPACT_ATOMS: atom_id res chain seq x y z
N MET A 1 16.75 -44.17 -22.93
CA MET A 1 17.36 -43.16 -22.03
C MET A 1 16.24 -42.29 -21.52
N ALA A 2 16.18 -42.03 -20.21
CA ALA A 2 15.23 -41.09 -19.64
C ALA A 2 15.52 -39.69 -20.22
N THR A 3 14.47 -38.95 -20.60
CA THR A 3 14.62 -37.55 -20.99
C THR A 3 14.80 -36.70 -19.74
N LYS A 4 15.46 -35.53 -19.84
CA LYS A 4 15.54 -34.57 -18.72
C LYS A 4 14.17 -34.21 -18.14
N LEU A 5 13.13 -34.25 -18.97
CA LEU A 5 11.75 -34.01 -18.58
C LEU A 5 11.19 -35.15 -17.70
N ASN A 6 11.47 -36.41 -18.06
CA ASN A 6 11.09 -37.56 -17.23
C ASN A 6 11.85 -37.57 -15.90
N GLU A 7 13.11 -37.12 -15.88
CA GLU A 7 13.86 -36.94 -14.63
C GLU A 7 13.23 -35.87 -13.73
N LEU A 8 12.51 -34.90 -14.29
CA LEU A 8 11.85 -33.83 -13.54
C LEU A 8 10.44 -34.21 -13.05
N LEU A 9 9.65 -34.91 -13.87
CA LEU A 9 8.22 -35.12 -13.62
C LEU A 9 7.83 -36.60 -13.49
N GLY A 10 8.76 -37.53 -13.71
CA GLY A 10 8.48 -38.96 -13.82
C GLY A 10 8.03 -39.35 -15.23
N GLU A 11 7.78 -40.64 -15.43
CA GLU A 11 7.41 -41.19 -16.75
C GLU A 11 5.95 -40.89 -17.11
N GLU A 12 5.07 -40.72 -16.11
CA GLU A 12 3.63 -40.57 -16.28
C GLU A 12 3.07 -39.44 -15.41
N LEU A 13 2.07 -38.74 -15.93
CA LEU A 13 1.26 -37.75 -15.22
C LEU A 13 -0.20 -38.20 -15.17
N VAL A 14 -0.93 -37.70 -14.19
CA VAL A 14 -2.37 -37.90 -14.07
C VAL A 14 -3.10 -36.79 -14.82
N ARG A 15 -4.10 -37.15 -15.62
CA ARG A 15 -5.03 -36.21 -16.25
C ARG A 15 -6.43 -36.40 -15.66
N HIS A 16 -7.20 -35.33 -15.56
CA HIS A 16 -8.62 -35.45 -15.23
C HIS A 16 -9.36 -36.32 -16.28
N ASN A 17 -10.07 -37.38 -15.85
CA ASN A 17 -11.13 -38.03 -16.61
C ASN A 17 -12.43 -38.05 -15.79
N GLU A 18 -13.59 -38.06 -16.45
CA GLU A 18 -14.89 -38.06 -15.78
C GLU A 18 -15.21 -39.39 -15.05
N SER A 19 -14.31 -40.39 -15.07
CA SER A 19 -14.57 -41.77 -14.60
C SER A 19 -13.66 -42.28 -13.48
N TYR A 20 -12.77 -41.46 -12.90
CA TYR A 20 -11.89 -41.78 -11.76
C TYR A 20 -11.26 -43.18 -11.77
N ASP A 21 -10.70 -43.57 -12.91
CA ASP A 21 -9.96 -44.82 -13.04
C ASP A 21 -8.48 -44.54 -13.27
N GLU A 22 -7.62 -45.43 -12.78
CA GLU A 22 -6.15 -45.41 -12.95
C GLU A 22 -5.72 -45.46 -14.43
N SER A 23 -6.67 -45.61 -15.37
CA SER A 23 -6.50 -45.52 -16.82
C SER A 23 -6.31 -44.09 -17.39
N SER A 24 -6.25 -43.06 -16.53
CA SER A 24 -6.11 -41.63 -16.91
C SER A 24 -4.66 -41.11 -17.02
N ARG A 25 -3.68 -42.01 -16.99
CA ARG A 25 -2.26 -41.65 -17.08
C ARG A 25 -1.88 -41.22 -18.49
N ILE A 26 -1.02 -40.22 -18.59
CA ILE A 26 -0.42 -39.79 -19.85
C ILE A 26 1.10 -39.83 -19.73
N SER A 27 1.78 -40.16 -20.83
CA SER A 27 3.24 -40.08 -20.85
C SER A 27 3.70 -38.62 -20.73
N THR A 28 4.66 -38.38 -19.84
CA THR A 28 5.33 -37.08 -19.65
C THR A 28 5.92 -36.55 -20.96
N SER A 29 6.30 -37.43 -21.88
CA SER A 29 6.83 -37.07 -23.20
C SER A 29 5.88 -36.20 -24.04
N GLN A 30 4.56 -36.20 -23.76
CA GLN A 30 3.59 -35.33 -24.42
C GLN A 30 3.79 -33.83 -24.12
N LEU A 31 4.57 -33.51 -23.08
CA LEU A 31 4.90 -32.15 -22.68
C LEU A 31 6.25 -31.69 -23.27
N ASN A 32 6.93 -32.54 -24.04
CA ASN A 32 8.20 -32.17 -24.68
C ASN A 32 8.06 -30.91 -25.55
N GLY A 33 9.03 -30.00 -25.41
CA GLY A 33 9.05 -28.75 -26.18
C GLY A 33 8.13 -27.64 -25.65
N LYS A 34 7.37 -27.89 -24.57
CA LYS A 34 6.51 -26.88 -23.95
C LYS A 34 7.20 -26.16 -22.79
N THR A 35 6.78 -24.92 -22.54
CA THR A 35 6.98 -24.27 -21.24
C THR A 35 6.12 -25.00 -20.20
N LEU A 36 6.66 -25.27 -19.03
CA LEU A 36 5.95 -25.94 -17.95
C LEU A 36 5.74 -24.99 -16.79
N VAL A 37 4.55 -25.02 -16.23
CA VAL A 37 4.22 -24.32 -15.00
C VAL A 37 4.00 -25.35 -13.90
N LEU A 38 4.91 -25.40 -12.94
CA LEU A 38 4.80 -26.25 -11.76
C LEU A 38 3.96 -25.51 -10.72
N TYR A 39 2.77 -26.02 -10.45
CA TYR A 39 1.81 -25.39 -9.53
C TYR A 39 1.76 -26.16 -8.22
N PHE A 40 2.45 -25.64 -7.21
CA PHE A 40 2.45 -26.18 -5.85
C PHE A 40 1.28 -25.60 -5.07
N SER A 41 0.37 -26.47 -4.62
CA SER A 41 -0.89 -26.04 -4.04
C SER A 41 -1.55 -27.15 -3.21
N ALA A 42 -2.56 -26.81 -2.42
CA ALA A 42 -3.33 -27.78 -1.64
C ALA A 42 -4.78 -27.36 -1.46
N HIS A 43 -5.66 -28.36 -1.34
CA HIS A 43 -7.06 -28.21 -1.03
C HIS A 43 -7.25 -27.47 0.29
N TRP A 44 -6.53 -27.83 1.35
CA TRP A 44 -6.66 -27.25 2.70
C TRP A 44 -6.25 -25.77 2.77
N CYS A 45 -5.47 -25.28 1.81
CA CYS A 45 -4.92 -23.93 1.78
C CYS A 45 -5.94 -22.90 1.25
N GLN A 46 -6.45 -22.01 2.11
CA GLN A 46 -7.42 -20.98 1.71
C GLN A 46 -6.89 -20.03 0.61
N PRO A 47 -5.66 -19.48 0.68
CA PRO A 47 -5.11 -18.67 -0.42
C PRO A 47 -5.08 -19.41 -1.76
N CYS A 48 -4.76 -20.71 -1.73
CA CYS A 48 -4.72 -21.59 -2.88
C CYS A 48 -6.10 -21.77 -3.53
N ARG A 49 -7.14 -21.99 -2.72
CA ARG A 49 -8.54 -22.09 -3.19
C ARG A 49 -9.03 -20.79 -3.85
N HIS A 50 -8.55 -19.63 -3.41
CA HIS A 50 -8.83 -18.36 -4.10
C HIS A 50 -8.04 -18.20 -5.41
N PHE A 51 -6.80 -18.72 -5.46
CA PHE A 51 -5.91 -18.55 -6.59
C PHE A 51 -6.23 -19.48 -7.77
N THR A 52 -6.56 -20.76 -7.52
CA THR A 52 -6.81 -21.76 -8.57
C THR A 52 -7.86 -21.33 -9.59
N PRO A 53 -9.05 -20.82 -9.22
CA PRO A 53 -10.06 -20.41 -10.19
C PRO A 53 -9.57 -19.27 -11.11
N LYS A 54 -8.74 -18.36 -10.59
CA LYS A 54 -8.15 -17.25 -11.37
C LYS A 54 -7.17 -17.79 -12.41
N LEU A 55 -6.28 -18.70 -12.02
CA LEU A 55 -5.34 -19.36 -12.92
C LEU A 55 -6.06 -20.20 -13.97
N ALA A 56 -7.03 -21.02 -13.56
CA ALA A 56 -7.81 -21.89 -14.44
C ALA A 56 -8.60 -21.10 -15.48
N LYS A 57 -9.26 -20.01 -15.08
CA LYS A 57 -9.97 -19.11 -15.98
C LYS A 57 -9.03 -18.50 -17.02
N ALA A 58 -7.90 -17.92 -16.57
CA ALA A 58 -6.94 -17.29 -17.46
C ALA A 58 -6.33 -18.31 -18.46
N PHE A 59 -5.98 -19.51 -17.98
CA PHE A 59 -5.43 -20.57 -18.82
C PHE A 59 -6.42 -21.01 -19.90
N LYS A 60 -7.67 -21.27 -19.55
CA LYS A 60 -8.73 -21.62 -20.52
C LYS A 60 -8.92 -20.54 -21.59
N GLU A 61 -8.87 -19.28 -21.22
CA GLU A 61 -9.09 -18.15 -22.14
C GLU A 61 -7.94 -17.91 -23.13
N VAL A 62 -6.72 -18.37 -22.85
CA VAL A 62 -5.54 -18.13 -23.71
C VAL A 62 -4.94 -19.39 -24.34
N ASN A 63 -5.41 -20.58 -23.97
CA ASN A 63 -4.79 -21.84 -24.40
C ASN A 63 -4.74 -21.99 -25.94
N ASP A 64 -5.79 -21.52 -26.63
CA ASP A 64 -5.85 -21.52 -28.09
C ASP A 64 -4.88 -20.49 -28.70
N ASP A 65 -4.80 -19.28 -28.12
CA ASP A 65 -3.88 -18.20 -28.54
C ASP A 65 -2.42 -18.63 -28.47
N ILE A 66 -2.03 -19.34 -27.40
CA ILE A 66 -0.66 -19.77 -27.17
C ILE A 66 -0.30 -21.07 -27.90
N LYS A 67 -1.22 -21.63 -28.70
CA LYS A 67 -1.03 -22.81 -29.57
C LYS A 67 -0.42 -24.01 -28.83
N ASN A 68 -0.89 -24.30 -27.61
CA ASN A 68 -0.41 -25.39 -26.76
C ASN A 68 1.11 -25.36 -26.43
N LYS A 69 1.76 -24.19 -26.50
CA LYS A 69 3.20 -24.02 -26.16
C LYS A 69 3.49 -24.08 -24.65
N LEU A 70 2.47 -24.07 -23.82
CA LEU A 70 2.58 -24.08 -22.37
C LEU A 70 1.65 -25.13 -21.78
N ASP A 71 2.06 -25.78 -20.70
CA ASP A 71 1.23 -26.68 -19.91
C ASP A 71 1.44 -26.45 -18.40
N ILE A 72 0.44 -26.81 -17.60
CA ILE A 72 0.48 -26.68 -16.15
C ILE A 72 0.50 -28.08 -15.52
N VAL A 73 1.34 -28.28 -14.52
CA VAL A 73 1.46 -29.53 -13.76
C VAL A 73 1.23 -29.19 -12.28
N PHE A 74 0.12 -29.68 -11.75
CA PHE A 74 -0.21 -29.61 -10.34
C PHE A 74 0.71 -30.53 -9.53
N VAL A 75 1.36 -29.95 -8.53
CA VAL A 75 2.19 -30.63 -7.54
C VAL A 75 1.49 -30.48 -6.20
N SER A 76 0.80 -31.51 -5.77
CA SER A 76 -0.06 -31.44 -4.58
C SER A 76 0.74 -31.43 -3.28
N CYS A 77 0.34 -30.53 -2.39
CA CYS A 77 0.74 -30.50 -0.98
C CYS A 77 -0.39 -31.00 -0.05
N ASP A 78 -1.41 -31.67 -0.60
CA ASP A 78 -2.49 -32.28 0.18
C ASP A 78 -1.97 -33.42 1.06
N GLU A 79 -2.67 -33.72 2.14
CA GLU A 79 -2.26 -34.76 3.09
C GLU A 79 -2.80 -36.14 2.71
N ASN A 80 -3.94 -36.20 2.01
CA ASN A 80 -4.63 -37.43 1.64
C ASN A 80 -5.13 -37.41 0.17
N GLN A 81 -5.44 -38.58 -0.36
CA GLN A 81 -5.80 -38.80 -1.76
C GLN A 81 -7.18 -38.20 -2.08
N GLU A 82 -8.08 -38.17 -1.09
CA GLU A 82 -9.43 -37.62 -1.21
C GLU A 82 -9.40 -36.10 -1.45
N ASP A 83 -8.63 -35.36 -0.65
CA ASP A 83 -8.43 -33.91 -0.80
C ASP A 83 -7.77 -33.57 -2.14
N PHE A 84 -6.74 -34.34 -2.53
CA PHE A 84 -6.12 -34.22 -3.85
C PHE A 84 -7.15 -34.38 -4.96
N ASN A 85 -7.95 -35.45 -4.90
CA ASN A 85 -8.95 -35.76 -5.92
C ASN A 85 -10.01 -34.66 -5.98
N GLU A 86 -10.50 -34.16 -4.84
CA GLU A 86 -11.52 -33.11 -4.79
C GLU A 86 -11.00 -31.82 -5.42
N TYR A 87 -9.80 -31.39 -5.04
CA TYR A 87 -9.23 -30.14 -5.52
C TYR A 87 -8.81 -30.18 -6.99
N PHE A 88 -8.29 -31.32 -7.44
CA PHE A 88 -7.85 -31.50 -8.83
C PHE A 88 -9.01 -31.44 -9.83
N LYS A 89 -10.27 -31.66 -9.41
CA LYS A 89 -11.48 -31.50 -10.26
C LYS A 89 -11.62 -30.10 -10.84
N GLU A 90 -11.14 -29.09 -10.12
CA GLU A 90 -11.26 -27.70 -10.55
C GLU A 90 -10.24 -27.33 -11.64
N MET A 91 -9.27 -28.21 -11.91
CA MET A 91 -8.07 -27.90 -12.67
C MET A 91 -8.13 -28.47 -14.10
N PRO A 92 -8.00 -27.63 -15.15
CA PRO A 92 -8.04 -28.09 -16.55
C PRO A 92 -6.71 -28.72 -17.04
N TRP A 93 -5.78 -29.00 -16.14
CA TRP A 93 -4.40 -29.38 -16.45
C TRP A 93 -4.00 -30.74 -15.85
N LYS A 94 -2.70 -31.05 -15.83
CA LYS A 94 -2.16 -32.35 -15.39
C LYS A 94 -1.72 -32.28 -13.94
N ALA A 95 -1.53 -33.42 -13.29
CA ALA A 95 -0.94 -33.52 -11.97
C ALA A 95 0.16 -34.58 -11.92
N LEU A 96 1.11 -34.41 -10.99
CA LEU A 96 1.91 -35.54 -10.53
C LEU A 96 1.03 -36.56 -9.81
N SER A 97 1.43 -37.83 -9.86
CA SER A 97 0.74 -38.87 -9.09
C SER A 97 0.81 -38.55 -7.61
N PHE A 98 -0.33 -38.52 -6.93
CA PHE A 98 -0.38 -38.28 -5.48
C PHE A 98 0.40 -39.36 -4.69
N SER A 99 0.45 -40.59 -5.20
CA SER A 99 1.21 -41.67 -4.57
C SER A 99 2.74 -41.44 -4.59
N ASP A 100 3.25 -40.59 -5.47
CA ASP A 100 4.68 -40.28 -5.58
C ASP A 100 5.06 -39.03 -4.73
N ARG A 101 4.91 -39.20 -3.41
CA ARG A 101 5.14 -38.13 -2.42
C ARG A 101 6.60 -37.70 -2.37
N ASP A 102 7.53 -38.64 -2.50
CA ASP A 102 8.97 -38.37 -2.48
C ASP A 102 9.39 -37.47 -3.64
N HIS A 103 8.81 -37.68 -4.83
CA HIS A 103 9.08 -36.86 -5.99
C HIS A 103 8.53 -35.45 -5.84
N SER A 104 7.30 -35.31 -5.37
CA SER A 104 6.69 -34.00 -5.08
C SER A 104 7.52 -33.20 -4.08
N LYS A 105 8.05 -33.86 -3.03
CA LYS A 105 8.95 -33.24 -2.05
C LYS A 105 10.27 -32.80 -2.67
N LYS A 106 10.93 -33.67 -3.44
CA LYS A 106 12.18 -33.35 -4.16
C LYS A 106 12.03 -32.16 -5.11
N LEU A 107 10.87 -32.03 -5.76
CA LEU A 107 10.56 -30.88 -6.60
C LEU A 107 10.42 -29.58 -5.79
N GLY A 108 9.72 -29.63 -4.66
CA GLY A 108 9.62 -28.49 -3.74
C GLY A 108 10.99 -28.02 -3.26
N GLU A 109 11.86 -28.94 -2.86
CA GLU A 109 13.25 -28.66 -2.46
C GLU A 109 14.07 -28.07 -3.62
N LYS A 110 14.00 -28.69 -4.81
CA LYS A 110 14.74 -28.25 -6.01
C LYS A 110 14.42 -26.81 -6.41
N PHE A 111 13.17 -26.38 -6.25
CA PHE A 111 12.73 -25.04 -6.60
C PHE A 111 12.55 -24.09 -5.41
N ASN A 112 13.04 -24.48 -4.22
CA ASN A 112 13.00 -23.67 -3.00
C ASN A 112 11.58 -23.17 -2.66
N VAL A 113 10.59 -24.06 -2.72
CA VAL A 113 9.19 -23.76 -2.42
C VAL A 113 8.99 -23.62 -0.91
N ASN A 114 8.88 -22.37 -0.43
CA ASN A 114 8.75 -22.04 1.00
C ASN A 114 7.31 -21.70 1.43
N GLY A 115 6.34 -21.77 0.52
CA GLY A 115 4.94 -21.49 0.79
C GLY A 115 4.06 -21.83 -0.40
N ILE A 116 2.75 -21.95 -0.16
CA ILE A 116 1.74 -22.20 -1.19
C ILE A 116 0.62 -21.15 -1.13
N PRO A 117 0.02 -20.75 -2.27
CA PRO A 117 0.30 -21.24 -3.63
C PRO A 117 1.67 -20.79 -4.12
N CYS A 118 2.35 -21.63 -4.91
CA CYS A 118 3.60 -21.29 -5.59
C CYS A 118 3.54 -21.75 -7.06
N LEU A 119 4.01 -20.89 -7.97
CA LEU A 119 4.08 -21.17 -9.40
C LEU A 119 5.50 -20.94 -9.89
N VAL A 120 6.14 -22.03 -10.32
CA VAL A 120 7.46 -21.99 -10.94
C VAL A 120 7.32 -22.29 -12.42
N VAL A 121 7.77 -21.38 -13.26
CA VAL A 121 7.67 -21.50 -14.72
C VAL A 121 9.05 -21.86 -15.26
N VAL A 122 9.14 -22.97 -16.00
CA VAL A 122 10.37 -23.44 -16.62
C VAL A 122 10.23 -23.57 -18.13
N SER A 123 11.31 -23.23 -18.84
CA SER A 123 11.41 -23.34 -20.29
C SER A 123 11.43 -24.80 -20.76
N PRO A 124 11.33 -25.06 -22.08
CA PRO A 124 11.55 -26.40 -22.63
C PRO A 124 12.95 -26.99 -22.33
N SER A 125 13.96 -26.13 -22.05
CA SER A 125 15.30 -26.53 -21.61
C SER A 125 15.39 -26.81 -20.10
N LEU A 126 14.29 -26.67 -19.37
CA LEU A 126 14.16 -26.77 -17.91
C LEU A 126 14.90 -25.68 -17.14
N GLU A 127 15.12 -24.52 -17.77
CA GLU A 127 15.64 -23.32 -17.12
C GLU A 127 14.47 -22.52 -16.53
N ILE A 128 14.66 -21.93 -15.34
CA ILE A 128 13.62 -21.13 -14.69
C ILE A 128 13.39 -19.85 -15.49
N ILE A 129 12.15 -19.64 -15.94
CA ILE A 129 11.68 -18.39 -16.54
C ILE A 129 11.29 -17.41 -15.43
N THR A 130 10.50 -17.86 -14.46
CA THR A 130 10.10 -17.08 -13.28
C THR A 130 9.73 -17.98 -12.11
N SER A 131 10.10 -17.57 -10.90
CA SER A 131 9.59 -18.11 -9.62
C SER A 131 8.48 -17.25 -9.03
N ASP A 132 8.15 -16.11 -9.66
CA ASP A 132 7.17 -15.13 -9.20
C ASP A 132 5.80 -15.35 -9.88
N GLY A 133 5.51 -16.58 -10.30
CA GLY A 133 4.39 -16.87 -11.18
C GLY A 133 3.03 -16.52 -10.57
N VAL A 134 2.88 -16.61 -9.25
CA VAL A 134 1.66 -16.22 -8.52
C VAL A 134 1.43 -14.72 -8.62
N ASP A 135 2.45 -13.90 -8.37
CA ASP A 135 2.40 -12.45 -8.49
C ASP A 135 2.09 -12.00 -9.92
N GLU A 136 2.72 -12.65 -10.90
CA GLU A 136 2.49 -12.38 -12.33
C GLU A 136 1.04 -12.68 -12.74
N ILE A 137 0.44 -13.75 -12.20
CA ILE A 137 -0.99 -14.06 -12.40
C ILE A 137 -1.89 -13.08 -11.65
N TYR A 138 -1.51 -12.64 -10.45
CA TYR A 138 -2.29 -11.62 -9.75
C TYR A 138 -2.33 -10.30 -10.51
N GLY A 139 -1.19 -9.88 -11.06
CA GLY A 139 -1.02 -8.64 -11.81
C GLY A 139 -1.68 -8.65 -13.20
N ALA A 140 -1.33 -9.61 -14.07
CA ALA A 140 -1.87 -9.66 -15.42
C ALA A 140 -2.03 -11.12 -15.93
N PRO A 141 -3.09 -11.84 -15.53
CA PRO A 141 -3.21 -13.29 -15.74
C PRO A 141 -3.00 -13.76 -17.18
N LYS A 142 -3.65 -13.10 -18.15
CA LYS A 142 -3.58 -13.46 -19.56
C LYS A 142 -2.21 -13.15 -20.17
N GLU A 143 -1.64 -11.99 -19.82
CA GLU A 143 -0.37 -11.54 -20.37
C GLU A 143 0.79 -12.36 -19.79
N ALA A 144 0.72 -12.75 -18.51
CA ALA A 144 1.67 -13.67 -17.89
C ALA A 144 1.78 -14.98 -18.67
N LEU A 145 0.65 -15.65 -18.89
CA LEU A 145 0.59 -16.91 -19.65
C LEU A 145 1.11 -16.75 -21.08
N ARG A 146 0.80 -15.62 -21.75
CA ARG A 146 1.32 -15.32 -23.09
C ARG A 146 2.84 -15.14 -23.08
N LYS A 147 3.38 -14.38 -22.13
CA LYS A 147 4.83 -14.17 -21.97
C LYS A 147 5.55 -15.48 -21.66
N TRP A 148 5.02 -16.29 -20.75
CA TRP A 148 5.59 -17.60 -20.40
C TRP A 148 5.64 -18.55 -21.59
N SER A 149 4.61 -18.56 -22.44
CA SER A 149 4.58 -19.34 -23.68
C SER A 149 5.63 -18.93 -24.71
N GLN A 150 6.21 -17.73 -24.56
CA GLN A 150 7.31 -17.19 -25.37
C GLN A 150 8.68 -17.35 -24.70
N GLY A 151 8.75 -18.04 -23.56
CA GLY A 151 9.99 -18.19 -22.79
C GLY A 151 10.40 -16.94 -22.03
N LYS A 152 9.45 -16.03 -21.74
CA LYS A 152 9.71 -14.75 -21.08
C LYS A 152 8.91 -14.66 -19.78
N ARG A 153 9.50 -14.10 -18.74
CA ARG A 153 8.74 -13.66 -17.55
C ARG A 153 7.91 -12.42 -17.88
N LEU A 154 6.79 -12.21 -17.18
CA LEU A 154 5.97 -11.02 -17.37
C LEU A 154 6.73 -9.79 -16.90
N PHE A 155 7.15 -9.80 -15.64
CA PHE A 155 7.89 -8.69 -15.06
C PHE A 155 9.38 -8.90 -15.27
N TRP A 156 10.13 -7.94 -15.81
CA TRP A 156 11.60 -8.00 -15.65
C TRP A 156 12.03 -7.14 -14.46
N THR A 157 13.15 -7.56 -13.88
CA THR A 157 13.88 -6.84 -12.85
C THR A 157 15.15 -6.24 -13.45
N ARG A 158 15.58 -5.10 -12.93
CA ARG A 158 16.94 -4.61 -13.14
C ARG A 158 17.50 -4.16 -11.80
N GLU A 159 18.80 -4.23 -11.66
CA GLU A 159 19.48 -3.64 -10.51
C GLU A 159 19.26 -2.10 -10.51
N PRO A 160 18.87 -1.54 -9.35
CA PRO A 160 18.78 -0.10 -9.20
C PRO A 160 20.18 0.53 -9.20
N ARG A 161 20.27 1.75 -9.73
CA ARG A 161 21.46 2.58 -9.54
C ARG A 161 21.45 3.16 -8.13
N ASN A 162 22.63 3.55 -7.63
CA ASN A 162 22.82 4.01 -6.25
C ASN A 162 21.91 5.18 -5.82
N ASP A 163 21.38 5.97 -6.77
CA ASP A 163 20.54 7.15 -6.54
C ASP A 163 19.06 6.93 -6.90
N GLU A 164 18.69 5.72 -7.33
CA GLU A 164 17.33 5.41 -7.74
C GLU A 164 16.51 4.88 -6.57
N TYR A 165 15.30 5.42 -6.46
CA TYR A 165 14.32 4.87 -5.54
C TYR A 165 13.68 3.60 -6.11
N VAL A 166 13.39 2.64 -5.23
CA VAL A 166 12.74 1.37 -5.58
C VAL A 166 11.31 1.40 -5.05
N TRP A 167 10.35 1.34 -5.95
CA TRP A 167 8.94 1.24 -5.63
C TRP A 167 8.56 -0.25 -5.52
N GLU A 168 8.83 -0.85 -4.37
CA GLU A 168 8.74 -2.30 -4.11
C GLU A 168 7.45 -2.96 -4.63
N TYR A 169 6.31 -2.30 -4.42
CA TYR A 169 4.98 -2.84 -4.75
C TYR A 169 4.38 -2.26 -6.03
N THR A 170 5.12 -1.40 -6.71
CA THR A 170 4.67 -0.79 -7.96
C THR A 170 5.37 -1.47 -9.13
N ASN A 171 4.65 -1.67 -10.22
CA ASN A 171 5.25 -2.06 -11.49
C ASN A 171 4.92 -1.03 -12.55
N CYS A 172 5.78 -0.91 -13.57
CA CYS A 172 5.44 -0.09 -14.72
C CYS A 172 4.36 -0.80 -15.53
N THR A 173 3.22 -0.16 -15.79
CA THR A 173 2.08 -0.74 -16.52
C THR A 173 2.43 -1.12 -17.96
N GLU A 174 3.27 -0.33 -18.62
CA GLU A 174 3.58 -0.53 -20.04
C GLU A 174 4.61 -1.62 -20.27
N CYS A 175 5.68 -1.55 -19.49
CA CYS A 175 6.78 -2.45 -19.71
C CYS A 175 6.73 -3.63 -18.72
N PHE A 176 6.07 -3.53 -17.57
CA PHE A 176 6.05 -4.55 -16.51
C PHE A 176 7.38 -4.61 -15.73
N MET A 177 8.08 -3.49 -15.55
CA MET A 177 9.22 -3.47 -14.61
C MET A 177 8.71 -3.70 -13.18
N LYS A 178 9.20 -4.72 -12.47
CA LYS A 178 8.87 -4.94 -11.04
C LYS A 178 10.14 -5.27 -10.24
N PRO A 179 10.40 -4.62 -9.10
CA PRO A 179 9.77 -3.37 -8.68
C PRO A 179 10.06 -2.25 -9.69
N LEU A 180 9.21 -1.22 -9.74
CA LEU A 180 9.49 -0.03 -10.54
C LEU A 180 10.68 0.70 -9.92
N VAL A 181 11.73 0.94 -10.71
CA VAL A 181 12.95 1.60 -10.26
C VAL A 181 13.12 2.96 -10.93
N GLY A 182 13.40 3.99 -10.13
CA GLY A 182 13.63 5.36 -10.56
C GLY A 182 12.38 6.23 -10.47
N LEU A 183 12.20 7.15 -11.42
CA LEU A 183 11.03 8.02 -11.44
C LEU A 183 9.75 7.24 -11.75
N ARG A 184 8.77 7.40 -10.89
CA ARG A 184 7.41 6.88 -11.02
C ARG A 184 6.48 8.00 -11.45
N HIS A 185 5.70 7.76 -12.50
CA HIS A 185 4.68 8.67 -12.97
C HIS A 185 3.34 7.96 -12.92
N GLY A 186 2.49 8.37 -11.98
CA GLY A 186 1.18 7.77 -11.81
C GLY A 186 0.07 8.65 -12.36
N CYS A 187 -1.04 8.03 -12.71
CA CYS A 187 -2.23 8.74 -13.15
C CYS A 187 -2.92 9.45 -11.98
N THR A 188 -3.38 10.67 -12.22
CA THR A 188 -4.18 11.43 -11.24
C THR A 188 -5.62 10.96 -11.16
N ASN A 189 -6.11 10.16 -12.10
CA ASN A 189 -7.44 9.56 -12.02
C ASN A 189 -7.39 8.29 -11.16
N LYS A 190 -8.10 8.28 -10.02
CA LYS A 190 -8.15 7.12 -9.09
C LYS A 190 -8.64 5.83 -9.74
N GLU A 191 -9.51 5.91 -10.75
CA GLU A 191 -10.00 4.73 -11.49
C GLU A 191 -8.94 4.19 -12.47
N CYS A 192 -7.89 4.96 -12.74
CA CYS A 192 -6.84 4.62 -13.68
C CYS A 192 -5.56 4.17 -12.97
N GLN A 193 -5.37 2.85 -12.89
CA GLN A 193 -4.21 2.22 -12.25
C GLN A 193 -2.98 2.19 -13.16
N ILE A 194 -2.58 3.35 -13.68
CA ILE A 194 -1.38 3.48 -14.51
C ILE A 194 -0.24 4.04 -13.69
N ASP A 195 0.88 3.31 -13.73
CA ASP A 195 2.17 3.72 -13.22
C ASP A 195 3.22 3.51 -14.32
N LEU A 196 3.94 4.56 -14.68
CA LEU A 196 4.96 4.50 -15.72
C LEU A 196 6.34 4.80 -15.15
N CYS A 197 7.33 4.02 -15.60
CA CYS A 197 8.72 4.40 -15.46
C CYS A 197 9.06 5.56 -16.41
N GLU A 198 10.14 6.29 -16.12
CA GLU A 198 10.65 7.39 -16.93
C GLU A 198 10.75 7.05 -18.43
N THR A 199 11.26 5.86 -18.77
CA THR A 199 11.42 5.43 -20.16
C THR A 199 10.09 5.27 -20.88
N CYS A 200 9.09 4.68 -20.21
CA CYS A 200 7.78 4.46 -20.82
C CYS A 200 6.92 5.72 -20.88
N LEU A 201 7.13 6.67 -19.96
CA LEU A 201 6.46 7.97 -20.01
C LEU A 201 6.62 8.64 -21.38
N SER A 202 7.84 8.64 -21.94
CA SER A 202 8.15 9.28 -23.23
C SER A 202 7.40 8.69 -24.43
N LYS A 203 6.91 7.45 -24.32
CA LYS A 203 6.23 6.71 -25.40
C LYS A 203 4.73 6.62 -25.17
N ASN A 204 4.27 7.16 -24.06
CA ASN A 204 2.92 6.97 -23.58
C ASN A 204 1.90 7.76 -24.41
N LYS A 205 0.73 7.16 -24.61
CA LYS A 205 -0.45 7.79 -25.24
C LYS A 205 -1.63 7.87 -24.28
N HIS A 206 -1.39 7.70 -22.98
CA HIS A 206 -2.44 7.75 -21.98
C HIS A 206 -3.13 9.12 -21.97
N GLU A 207 -4.45 9.09 -21.85
CA GLU A 207 -5.31 10.26 -22.03
C GLU A 207 -5.37 11.16 -20.79
N HIS A 208 -5.14 10.62 -19.59
CA HIS A 208 -5.17 11.41 -18.35
C HIS A 208 -3.81 12.05 -18.02
N PRO A 209 -3.80 13.19 -17.31
CA PRO A 209 -2.58 13.77 -16.77
C PRO A 209 -1.85 12.83 -15.81
N LEU A 210 -0.57 12.61 -16.08
CA LEU A 210 0.35 11.88 -15.20
C LEU A 210 1.16 12.86 -14.35
N VAL A 211 1.45 12.46 -13.11
CA VAL A 211 2.26 13.24 -12.16
C VAL A 211 3.44 12.42 -11.66
N GLU A 212 4.60 13.05 -11.53
CA GLU A 212 5.77 12.46 -10.86
C GLU A 212 5.43 12.24 -9.38
N TYR A 213 5.54 11.00 -8.92
CA TYR A 213 5.42 10.68 -7.51
C TYR A 213 6.68 11.13 -6.77
N LEU A 214 6.47 11.86 -5.67
CA LEU A 214 7.56 12.32 -4.82
C LEU A 214 8.15 11.13 -4.05
N ILE A 215 9.48 11.06 -4.03
CA ILE A 215 10.19 9.98 -3.34
C ILE A 215 10.04 10.15 -1.82
N PRO A 216 9.53 9.15 -1.09
CA PRO A 216 9.46 9.19 0.37
C PRO A 216 10.82 9.46 1.00
N ASN A 217 10.84 10.16 2.13
CA ASN A 217 12.04 10.55 2.89
C ASN A 217 13.04 11.47 2.16
N ARG A 218 12.80 11.83 0.90
CA ARG A 218 13.59 12.84 0.19
C ARG A 218 13.08 14.23 0.53
N GLN A 219 13.96 15.12 0.97
CA GLN A 219 13.56 16.51 1.23
C GLN A 219 13.35 17.25 -0.10
N TYR A 220 12.17 17.85 -0.25
CA TYR A 220 11.83 18.76 -1.35
C TYR A 220 11.49 20.14 -0.79
N LEU A 221 11.92 21.19 -1.48
CA LEU A 221 11.48 22.56 -1.17
C LEU A 221 9.95 22.63 -1.14
N LEU A 222 9.40 23.48 -0.27
CA LEU A 222 7.95 23.67 -0.17
C LEU A 222 7.33 24.04 -1.52
N GLU A 223 8.04 24.83 -2.33
CA GLU A 223 7.62 25.16 -3.69
C GLU A 223 7.38 23.90 -4.55
N LYS A 224 8.26 22.90 -4.52
CA LYS A 224 8.06 21.65 -5.29
C LYS A 224 6.85 20.86 -4.76
N LEU A 225 6.63 20.81 -3.44
CA LEU A 225 5.46 20.17 -2.84
C LEU A 225 4.14 20.88 -3.20
N LEU A 226 4.16 22.22 -3.27
CA LEU A 226 3.00 22.99 -3.67
C LEU A 226 2.73 22.87 -5.17
N LEU A 227 3.77 22.86 -6.01
CA LEU A 227 3.63 22.70 -7.45
C LEU A 227 3.15 21.29 -7.86
N SER A 228 3.23 20.28 -6.99
CA SER A 228 2.54 19.00 -7.24
C SER A 228 1.02 19.10 -7.08
N ILE A 229 0.51 20.19 -6.51
CA ILE A 229 -0.93 20.51 -6.46
C ILE A 229 -1.27 21.46 -7.62
N PRO A 230 -2.06 21.03 -8.63
CA PRO A 230 -2.27 21.81 -9.85
C PRO A 230 -3.02 23.12 -9.61
N TYR A 231 -3.95 23.12 -8.67
CA TYR A 231 -4.70 24.28 -8.19
C TYR A 231 -5.24 23.98 -6.79
N LEU A 232 -5.59 25.01 -6.03
CA LEU A 232 -6.31 24.88 -4.77
C LEU A 232 -7.79 25.25 -4.97
N LEU A 233 -8.64 24.76 -4.09
CA LEU A 233 -10.07 25.07 -4.06
C LEU A 233 -10.37 26.00 -2.88
N ASP A 234 -11.03 27.13 -3.14
CA ASP A 234 -11.54 28.02 -2.11
C ASP A 234 -12.51 27.28 -1.19
N PRO A 235 -12.44 27.39 0.14
CA PRO A 235 -13.24 26.59 1.07
C PRO A 235 -14.76 26.77 0.98
N LYS A 236 -15.27 27.88 0.45
CA LYS A 236 -16.71 28.18 0.42
C LYS A 236 -17.33 28.08 -0.96
N THR A 237 -16.51 28.10 -1.99
CA THR A 237 -16.94 28.08 -3.38
C THR A 237 -16.26 26.93 -4.13
N GLU A 238 -16.50 26.83 -5.43
CA GLU A 238 -15.75 25.94 -6.34
C GLU A 238 -14.65 26.70 -7.09
N GLU A 239 -14.33 27.92 -6.65
CA GLU A 239 -13.31 28.75 -7.29
C GLU A 239 -11.93 28.10 -7.16
N LYS A 240 -11.20 28.09 -8.28
CA LYS A 240 -9.85 27.57 -8.37
C LYS A 240 -8.84 28.69 -8.08
N ILE A 241 -8.00 28.46 -7.09
CA ILE A 241 -6.90 29.35 -6.70
C ILE A 241 -5.60 28.78 -7.29
N GLU A 242 -4.86 29.60 -8.04
CA GLU A 242 -3.55 29.18 -8.55
C GLU A 242 -2.59 28.92 -7.38
N THR A 243 -2.05 27.70 -7.24
CA THR A 243 -1.23 27.31 -6.07
C THR A 243 -0.02 28.22 -5.85
N LYS A 244 0.59 28.72 -6.94
CA LYS A 244 1.72 29.66 -6.90
C LYS A 244 1.41 30.97 -6.16
N THR A 245 0.14 31.34 -6.00
CA THR A 245 -0.24 32.54 -5.23
C THR A 245 0.11 32.42 -3.75
N MET A 246 0.16 31.20 -3.21
CA MET A 246 0.64 30.95 -1.85
C MET A 246 2.12 31.37 -1.69
N LEU A 247 2.94 31.21 -2.73
CA LEU A 247 4.38 31.51 -2.66
C LEU A 247 4.72 33.01 -2.63
N LYS A 248 3.75 33.91 -2.88
CA LYS A 248 4.00 35.35 -3.05
C LYS A 248 4.28 36.12 -1.75
N ASN A 249 4.01 35.53 -0.57
CA ASN A 249 3.95 36.26 0.70
C ASN A 249 5.05 35.90 1.72
N ASP A 250 6.25 35.52 1.26
CA ASP A 250 7.37 35.11 2.15
C ASP A 250 6.96 34.06 3.21
N ILE A 251 6.16 33.08 2.78
CA ILE A 251 5.67 32.01 3.64
C ILE A 251 6.87 31.23 4.20
N LYS A 252 6.95 31.13 5.53
CA LYS A 252 8.00 30.35 6.21
C LYS A 252 7.65 28.89 6.37
N SER A 253 6.37 28.54 6.41
CA SER A 253 5.90 27.16 6.47
C SER A 253 4.41 27.02 6.11
N VAL A 254 4.00 25.80 5.80
CA VAL A 254 2.60 25.42 5.52
C VAL A 254 2.27 24.13 6.26
N GLY A 255 1.04 24.05 6.79
CA GLY A 255 0.47 22.82 7.32
C GLY A 255 -0.33 22.05 6.26
N PHE A 256 0.03 20.80 5.99
CA PHE A 256 -0.76 19.86 5.20
C PHE A 256 -1.66 19.07 6.15
N TYR A 257 -2.97 19.30 6.06
CA TYR A 257 -3.96 18.70 6.95
C TYR A 257 -4.70 17.55 6.25
N PHE A 258 -4.34 16.32 6.60
CA PHE A 258 -4.95 15.09 6.10
C PHE A 258 -6.14 14.70 6.96
N SER A 259 -7.33 14.66 6.36
CA SER A 259 -8.58 14.44 7.09
C SER A 259 -9.68 13.92 6.17
N ALA A 260 -10.78 13.42 6.75
CA ALA A 260 -11.92 12.91 5.98
C ALA A 260 -13.24 13.09 6.74
N HIS A 261 -14.31 13.29 5.99
CA HIS A 261 -15.67 13.44 6.50
C HIS A 261 -16.13 12.18 7.23
N TRP A 262 -15.87 10.99 6.68
CA TRP A 262 -16.30 9.71 7.24
C TRP A 262 -15.64 9.38 8.59
N CYS A 263 -14.49 9.98 8.89
CA CYS A 263 -13.67 9.65 10.06
C CYS A 263 -14.12 10.40 11.35
N PRO A 264 -14.57 9.70 12.41
CA PRO A 264 -15.05 10.35 13.63
C PRO A 264 -13.98 11.15 14.41
N PRO A 265 -12.74 10.68 14.61
CA PRO A 265 -11.66 11.51 15.15
C PRO A 265 -11.42 12.81 14.36
N CYS A 266 -11.49 12.75 13.03
CA CYS A 266 -11.35 13.94 12.16
C CYS A 266 -12.46 14.97 12.42
N ARG A 267 -13.72 14.54 12.48
CA ARG A 267 -14.87 15.43 12.76
C ARG A 267 -14.80 16.07 14.14
N ARG A 268 -14.06 15.49 15.09
CA ARG A 268 -13.84 16.08 16.42
C ARG A 268 -12.69 17.08 16.44
N PHE A 269 -11.59 16.77 15.76
CA PHE A 269 -10.41 17.63 15.73
C PHE A 269 -10.58 18.86 14.82
N THR A 270 -11.28 18.74 13.69
CA THR A 270 -11.43 19.86 12.74
C THR A 270 -12.05 21.12 13.38
N PRO A 271 -13.17 21.06 14.13
CA PRO A 271 -13.71 22.24 14.79
C PRO A 271 -12.73 22.92 15.76
N GLU A 272 -11.97 22.14 16.52
CA GLU A 272 -10.92 22.63 17.43
C GLU A 272 -9.81 23.36 16.66
N LEU A 273 -9.32 22.76 15.57
CA LEU A 273 -8.30 23.36 14.72
C LEU A 273 -8.82 24.65 14.05
N VAL A 274 -10.09 24.69 13.61
CA VAL A 274 -10.72 25.90 13.05
C VAL A 274 -10.76 27.04 14.06
N GLU A 275 -11.12 26.76 15.32
CA GLU A 275 -11.15 27.77 16.37
C GLU A 275 -9.76 28.33 16.66
N ILE A 276 -8.77 27.45 16.84
CA ILE A 276 -7.38 27.83 17.10
C ILE A 276 -6.80 28.63 15.92
N TYR A 277 -7.06 28.18 14.69
CA TYR A 277 -6.66 28.88 13.47
C TYR A 277 -7.22 30.30 13.44
N LYS A 278 -8.54 30.48 13.62
CA LYS A 278 -9.18 31.80 13.62
C LYS A 278 -8.56 32.75 14.65
N ARG A 279 -8.25 32.25 15.86
CA ARG A 279 -7.58 33.05 16.90
C ARG A 279 -6.16 33.45 16.48
N ALA A 280 -5.41 32.52 15.87
CA ALA A 280 -4.04 32.77 15.44
C ALA A 280 -3.93 33.80 14.30
N GLN A 281 -4.95 33.89 13.42
CA GLN A 281 -4.93 34.81 12.26
C GLN A 281 -5.01 36.32 12.61
N THR A 282 -5.16 36.68 13.89
CA THR A 282 -5.15 38.08 14.34
C THR A 282 -3.74 38.70 14.40
N ASN A 283 -2.69 37.92 14.10
CA ASN A 283 -1.29 38.34 14.20
C ASN A 283 -0.70 38.78 12.84
N SER A 284 0.44 39.48 12.88
CA SER A 284 1.11 40.05 11.69
C SER A 284 1.65 39.01 10.68
N HIS A 285 1.70 37.71 11.03
CA HIS A 285 2.16 36.63 10.17
C HIS A 285 1.17 35.45 10.22
N PRO A 286 0.22 35.36 9.28
CA PRO A 286 -0.77 34.29 9.25
C PRO A 286 -0.10 32.93 8.96
N PHE A 287 -0.51 31.88 9.68
CA PHE A 287 -0.13 30.51 9.34
C PHE A 287 -1.10 29.96 8.29
N HIS A 288 -0.57 29.22 7.31
CA HIS A 288 -1.36 28.67 6.22
C HIS A 288 -1.55 27.16 6.37
N ILE A 289 -2.78 26.70 6.16
CA ILE A 289 -3.13 25.28 6.11
C ILE A 289 -3.66 24.95 4.71
N ILE A 290 -3.37 23.75 4.22
CA ILE A 290 -3.98 23.17 3.02
C ILE A 290 -4.66 21.87 3.44
N PHE A 291 -5.97 21.77 3.18
CA PHE A 291 -6.72 20.54 3.40
C PHE A 291 -6.40 19.52 2.31
N ILE A 292 -5.99 18.32 2.71
CA ILE A 292 -5.80 17.16 1.86
C ILE A 292 -6.84 16.11 2.25
N SER A 293 -7.80 15.87 1.37
CA SER A 293 -8.88 14.94 1.67
C SER A 293 -8.48 13.48 1.50
N CYS A 294 -8.90 12.67 2.47
CA CYS A 294 -8.90 11.22 2.45
C CYS A 294 -10.32 10.65 2.27
N ASP A 295 -11.24 11.45 1.73
CA ASP A 295 -12.57 10.99 1.33
C ASP A 295 -12.51 10.20 0.02
N GLU A 296 -13.49 9.33 -0.16
CA GLU A 296 -13.60 8.47 -1.34
C GLU A 296 -14.49 9.09 -2.43
N ASP A 297 -15.35 10.04 -2.05
CA ASP A 297 -16.34 10.66 -2.93
C ASP A 297 -16.34 12.19 -2.86
N GLN A 298 -16.78 12.81 -3.97
CA GLN A 298 -16.77 14.26 -4.16
C GLN A 298 -17.77 15.00 -3.25
N GLU A 299 -18.86 14.34 -2.85
CA GLU A 299 -19.91 14.95 -2.02
C GLU A 299 -19.42 15.12 -0.57
N SER A 300 -18.87 14.05 0.02
CA SER A 300 -18.20 14.05 1.31
C SER A 300 -17.07 15.06 1.35
N PHE A 301 -16.24 15.09 0.31
CA PHE A 301 -15.18 16.08 0.16
C PHE A 301 -15.71 17.52 0.20
N ASN A 302 -16.72 17.84 -0.62
CA ASN A 302 -17.26 19.19 -0.72
C ASN A 302 -17.95 19.64 0.57
N SER A 303 -18.75 18.76 1.19
CA SER A 303 -19.41 19.02 2.47
C SER A 303 -18.39 19.36 3.55
N TYR A 304 -17.39 18.50 3.75
CA TYR A 304 -16.44 18.66 4.84
C TYR A 304 -15.47 19.82 4.65
N ARG A 305 -15.01 20.04 3.41
CA ARG A 305 -14.24 21.23 3.04
C ARG A 305 -14.97 22.53 3.40
N SER A 306 -16.29 22.57 3.24
CA SER A 306 -17.09 23.76 3.51
C SER A 306 -17.11 24.17 4.98
N GLU A 307 -16.74 23.29 5.90
CA GLU A 307 -16.64 23.59 7.33
C GLU A 307 -15.33 24.34 7.69
N MET A 308 -14.32 24.27 6.82
CA MET A 308 -12.98 24.78 7.07
C MET A 308 -12.77 26.22 6.52
N PRO A 309 -11.88 27.04 7.11
CA PRO A 309 -11.56 28.38 6.61
C PRO A 309 -10.36 28.42 5.66
N TRP A 310 -9.70 27.29 5.40
CA TRP A 310 -8.50 27.20 4.58
C TRP A 310 -8.75 26.46 3.26
N PRO A 311 -7.95 26.71 2.20
CA PRO A 311 -8.12 26.07 0.91
C PRO A 311 -7.84 24.56 0.95
N ALA A 312 -8.34 23.84 -0.06
CA ALA A 312 -8.15 22.40 -0.21
C ALA A 312 -7.40 22.04 -1.49
N ALA A 313 -6.57 21.00 -1.44
CA ALA A 313 -6.13 20.32 -2.66
C ALA A 313 -7.31 19.56 -3.28
N PRO A 314 -7.38 19.45 -4.62
CA PRO A 314 -8.32 18.58 -5.30
C PRO A 314 -8.19 17.15 -4.78
N MET A 315 -9.30 16.43 -4.63
CA MET A 315 -9.35 15.09 -4.03
C MET A 315 -8.34 14.10 -4.64
N ASN A 316 -8.02 14.24 -5.93
CA ASN A 316 -7.07 13.39 -6.64
C ASN A 316 -5.59 13.81 -6.46
N SER A 317 -5.32 15.06 -6.10
CA SER A 317 -3.96 15.58 -5.89
C SER A 317 -3.41 15.22 -4.50
N GLY A 318 -4.27 14.80 -3.58
CA GLY A 318 -3.88 14.39 -2.23
C GLY A 318 -3.10 13.07 -2.16
N ALA A 319 -3.28 12.17 -3.12
CA ALA A 319 -2.65 10.85 -3.11
C ALA A 319 -1.11 10.91 -3.17
N VAL A 320 -0.55 11.80 -4.01
CA VAL A 320 0.91 11.98 -4.12
C VAL A 320 1.50 12.47 -2.79
N LEU A 321 0.82 13.42 -2.13
CA LEU A 321 1.26 13.94 -0.83
C LEU A 321 1.08 12.91 0.28
N ALA A 322 -0.02 12.17 0.29
CA ALA A 322 -0.25 11.10 1.27
C ALA A 322 0.84 10.02 1.18
N GLU A 323 1.14 9.57 -0.04
CA GLU A 323 2.23 8.61 -0.31
C GLU A 323 3.60 9.17 0.09
N TYR A 324 3.88 10.43 -0.24
CA TYR A 324 5.16 11.08 0.11
C TYR A 324 5.37 11.18 1.63
N PHE A 325 4.33 11.59 2.37
CA PHE A 325 4.45 11.82 3.80
C PHE A 325 4.40 10.53 4.62
N GLN A 326 3.85 9.43 4.10
CA GLN A 326 3.77 8.12 4.76
C GLN A 326 3.27 8.22 6.21
N PHE A 327 2.15 8.91 6.43
CA PHE A 327 1.57 9.08 7.75
C PHE A 327 0.69 7.87 8.13
N SER A 328 0.56 7.58 9.43
CA SER A 328 -0.04 6.33 9.94
C SER A 328 -1.55 6.39 10.20
N GLY A 329 -2.20 7.55 10.05
CA GLY A 329 -3.64 7.69 10.20
C GLY A 329 -4.15 9.12 10.15
N ILE A 330 -5.47 9.29 10.00
CA ILE A 330 -6.14 10.60 10.02
C ILE A 330 -6.91 10.81 11.34
N PRO A 331 -7.01 12.05 11.87
CA PRO A 331 -6.48 13.29 11.29
C PRO A 331 -4.97 13.43 11.50
N SER A 332 -4.26 13.91 10.48
CA SER A 332 -2.82 14.21 10.54
C SER A 332 -2.55 15.63 10.07
N LEU A 333 -1.80 16.41 10.87
CA LEU A 333 -1.32 17.73 10.48
C LEU A 333 0.21 17.70 10.39
N ILE A 334 0.74 17.83 9.18
CA ILE A 334 2.18 17.81 8.92
C ILE A 334 2.62 19.21 8.51
N VAL A 335 3.63 19.75 9.19
CA VAL A 335 4.09 21.12 8.99
C VAL A 335 5.44 21.11 8.30
N VAL A 336 5.55 21.83 7.20
CA VAL A 336 6.75 21.88 6.35
C VAL A 336 7.20 23.34 6.17
N SER A 337 8.46 23.63 6.46
CA SER A 337 9.05 24.95 6.21
C SER A 337 9.35 25.19 4.73
N SER A 338 9.61 26.44 4.36
CA SER A 338 9.90 26.85 2.98
C SER A 338 11.07 26.09 2.33
N ASP A 339 12.09 25.73 3.13
CA ASP A 339 13.24 24.92 2.71
C ASP A 339 12.95 23.40 2.62
N GLY A 340 11.72 22.98 2.89
CA GLY A 340 11.31 21.57 2.87
C GLY A 340 11.51 20.82 4.18
N THR A 341 12.08 21.44 5.21
CA THR A 341 12.27 20.78 6.50
C THR A 341 10.90 20.49 7.14
N ILE A 342 10.69 19.24 7.57
CA ILE A 342 9.48 18.89 8.33
C ILE A 342 9.64 19.44 9.76
N LEU A 343 8.82 20.45 10.09
CA LEU A 343 8.78 21.08 11.41
C LEU A 343 8.01 20.24 12.43
N SER A 344 6.96 19.55 12.00
CA SER A 344 6.22 18.59 12.83
C SER A 344 5.52 17.54 11.97
N ARG A 345 5.56 16.27 12.41
CA ARG A 345 4.72 15.17 11.91
C ARG A 345 3.54 14.85 12.84
N ARG A 346 3.49 15.54 13.98
CA ARG A 346 2.55 15.33 15.09
C ARG A 346 1.77 16.60 15.39
N GLY A 347 1.38 17.29 14.32
CA GLY A 347 0.77 18.62 14.44
C GLY A 347 -0.54 18.58 15.20
N ARG A 348 -1.24 17.44 15.22
CA ARG A 348 -2.45 17.25 16.03
C ARG A 348 -2.13 17.33 17.52
N GLU A 349 -1.10 16.62 17.95
CA GLU A 349 -0.62 16.55 19.32
C GLU A 349 -0.07 17.91 19.77
N ASP A 350 0.73 18.54 18.90
CA ASP A 350 1.28 19.87 19.13
C ASP A 350 0.16 20.93 19.27
N ILE A 351 -0.91 20.85 18.47
CA ILE A 351 -2.08 21.74 18.59
C ILE A 351 -2.81 21.52 19.91
N ALA A 352 -3.04 20.28 20.31
CA ALA A 352 -3.70 19.98 21.57
C ALA A 352 -2.87 20.42 22.80
N ARG A 353 -1.53 20.46 22.66
CA ARG A 353 -0.60 20.90 23.72
C ARG A 353 -0.42 22.41 23.79
N PHE A 354 -0.17 23.08 22.66
CA PHE A 354 0.26 24.48 22.60
C PHE A 354 -0.81 25.42 22.03
N GLY A 355 -1.87 24.89 21.42
CA GLY A 355 -2.96 25.68 20.85
C GLY A 355 -2.47 26.72 19.83
N VAL A 356 -2.77 27.99 20.10
CA VAL A 356 -2.40 29.12 19.22
C VAL A 356 -0.88 29.28 19.09
N GLU A 357 -0.12 28.98 20.14
CA GLU A 357 1.34 29.11 20.14
C GLU A 357 2.00 28.16 19.12
N ALA A 358 1.40 26.99 18.87
CA ALA A 358 1.87 26.08 17.82
C ALA A 358 1.86 26.77 16.45
N LEU A 359 0.71 27.35 16.07
CA LEU A 359 0.55 28.03 14.79
C LEU A 359 1.46 29.26 14.67
N GLN A 360 1.63 30.03 15.76
CA GLN A 360 2.51 31.20 15.80
C GLN A 360 3.99 30.83 15.68
N THR A 361 4.39 29.70 16.24
CA THR A 361 5.77 29.20 16.14
C THR A 361 6.04 28.71 14.73
N TRP A 362 5.12 27.92 14.17
CA TRP A 362 5.26 27.41 12.81
C TRP A 362 5.22 28.52 11.76
N SER A 363 4.41 29.57 11.92
CA SER A 363 4.37 30.69 10.96
C SER A 363 5.71 31.43 10.80
N GLN A 364 6.62 31.28 11.78
CA GLN A 364 7.99 31.79 11.73
C GLN A 364 9.01 30.78 11.17
N GLY A 365 8.56 29.60 10.73
CA GLY A 365 9.41 28.51 10.23
C GLY A 365 10.15 27.75 11.34
N LYS A 366 9.72 27.86 12.61
CA LYS A 366 10.43 27.26 13.75
C LYS A 366 9.79 25.94 14.18
N LYS A 367 10.62 25.04 14.72
CA LYS A 367 10.14 23.80 15.36
C LYS A 367 9.66 24.08 16.78
N LEU A 368 8.61 23.38 17.20
CA LEU A 368 8.24 23.32 18.61
C LEU A 368 9.19 22.39 19.35
N ALA A 369 9.35 22.62 20.65
CA ALA A 369 10.13 21.73 21.49
C ALA A 369 9.52 20.32 21.50
N ARG A 370 10.38 19.29 21.48
CA ARG A 370 9.93 17.94 21.79
C ARG A 370 9.57 17.87 23.29
N PRO A 371 8.63 16.99 23.68
CA PRO A 371 8.39 16.66 25.07
C PRO A 371 9.72 16.31 25.75
N SER A 372 9.96 16.87 26.93
CA SER A 372 11.06 16.41 27.79
C SER A 372 10.73 15.00 28.31
N PRO A 373 11.71 14.28 28.91
CA PRO A 373 11.40 13.07 29.68
C PRO A 373 10.27 13.28 30.71
N ASP A 374 10.20 14.47 31.32
CA ASP A 374 9.11 14.87 32.22
C ASP A 374 7.71 14.95 31.55
N GLU A 375 7.65 15.03 30.21
CA GLU A 375 6.44 15.04 29.39
C GLU A 375 6.33 13.72 28.59
N TYR A 376 6.15 12.62 29.32
CA TYR A 376 6.10 11.26 28.76
C TYR A 376 5.06 11.07 27.65
N GLU A 377 5.43 10.29 26.63
CA GLU A 377 4.56 9.87 25.53
C GLU A 377 3.96 8.48 25.83
N TRP A 378 2.69 8.46 26.22
CA TRP A 378 1.97 7.24 26.53
C TRP A 378 1.53 6.54 25.25
N ARG A 379 2.43 5.73 24.69
CA ARG A 379 2.15 4.88 23.52
C ARG A 379 0.90 4.04 23.77
N HIS A 380 -0.01 4.04 22.79
CA HIS A 380 -1.31 3.34 22.83
C HIS A 380 -2.37 3.88 23.81
N VAL A 381 -2.11 4.98 24.52
CA VAL A 381 -3.13 5.62 25.36
C VAL A 381 -3.81 6.74 24.59
N ILE A 382 -5.13 6.74 24.61
CA ILE A 382 -5.98 7.75 23.96
C ILE A 382 -6.66 8.55 25.06
N CYS A 383 -6.55 9.88 25.02
CA CYS A 383 -7.31 10.73 25.94
C CYS A 383 -8.80 10.71 25.58
N ASP A 384 -9.71 10.12 26.34
CA ASP A 384 -11.15 10.05 26.02
C ASP A 384 -11.83 11.40 25.78
N GLY A 385 -11.30 12.47 26.39
CA GLY A 385 -11.84 13.83 26.24
C GLY A 385 -11.55 14.48 24.88
N CYS A 386 -10.31 14.42 24.38
CA CYS A 386 -9.90 15.05 23.10
C CYS A 386 -9.42 14.06 22.03
N GLN A 387 -9.20 12.82 22.46
CA GLN A 387 -8.67 11.68 21.72
C GLN A 387 -7.33 11.91 21.05
N MET A 388 -6.54 12.79 21.65
CA MET A 388 -5.09 12.79 21.54
C MET A 388 -4.58 11.35 21.72
N SER A 389 -3.83 10.87 20.74
CA SER A 389 -3.22 9.55 20.72
C SER A 389 -1.93 9.64 19.91
N PRO A 390 -0.76 9.28 20.48
CA PRO A 390 -0.57 8.91 21.89
C PRO A 390 -0.80 10.10 22.84
N LEU A 391 -1.22 9.83 24.08
CA LEU A 391 -1.38 10.85 25.12
C LEU A 391 0.00 11.40 25.52
N ILE A 392 0.21 12.71 25.41
CA ILE A 392 1.47 13.37 25.76
C ILE A 392 1.34 14.10 27.10
N GLY A 393 2.30 13.88 28.00
CA GLY A 393 2.39 14.53 29.30
C GLY A 393 1.77 13.70 30.43
N GLN A 394 1.10 14.37 31.38
CA GLN A 394 0.46 13.68 32.50
C GLN A 394 -0.82 12.96 32.05
N ARG A 395 -0.93 11.69 32.44
CA ARG A 395 -2.08 10.82 32.18
C ARG A 395 -2.94 10.73 33.44
N TYR A 396 -4.23 10.98 33.31
CA TYR A 396 -5.21 10.86 34.39
C TYR A 396 -6.22 9.78 34.04
N SER A 397 -6.28 8.68 34.80
CA SER A 397 -7.24 7.60 34.54
C SER A 397 -8.40 7.63 35.52
N CYS A 398 -9.58 7.21 35.08
CA CYS A 398 -10.74 7.02 35.94
C CYS A 398 -10.86 5.54 36.33
N PRO A 399 -10.72 5.19 37.62
CA PRO A 399 -10.83 3.80 38.08
C PRO A 399 -12.25 3.26 37.96
N THR A 400 -13.25 4.13 37.89
CA THR A 400 -14.67 3.76 37.82
C THR A 400 -15.13 3.47 36.39
N CYS A 401 -14.68 4.25 35.41
CA CYS A 401 -15.20 4.18 34.04
C CYS A 401 -14.60 3.06 33.18
N GLY A 402 -13.52 2.42 33.63
CA GLY A 402 -12.85 1.34 32.90
C GLY A 402 -12.21 1.80 31.59
N ASN A 403 -10.88 1.80 31.52
CA ASN A 403 -10.12 2.28 30.35
C ASN A 403 -10.51 3.70 29.90
N TYR A 404 -10.63 4.61 30.86
CA TYR A 404 -10.95 6.01 30.61
C TYR A 404 -9.78 6.88 31.07
N ASP A 405 -9.10 7.54 30.13
CA ASP A 405 -7.88 8.29 30.32
C ASP A 405 -8.05 9.72 29.82
N LEU A 406 -7.52 10.72 30.54
CA LEU A 406 -7.56 12.12 30.17
C LEU A 406 -6.15 12.73 30.20
N CYS A 407 -5.86 13.61 29.25
CA CYS A 407 -4.69 14.47 29.29
C CYS A 407 -4.93 15.64 30.28
N SER A 408 -3.88 16.34 30.69
CA SER A 408 -3.97 17.49 31.61
C SER A 408 -4.95 18.59 31.17
N ALA A 409 -5.14 18.78 29.86
CA ALA A 409 -6.08 19.78 29.36
C ALA A 409 -7.54 19.33 29.50
N CYS A 410 -7.82 18.03 29.34
CA CYS A 410 -9.15 17.46 29.49
C CYS A 410 -9.52 17.22 30.94
N GLU A 411 -8.55 16.85 31.78
CA GLU A 411 -8.75 16.73 33.23
C GLU A 411 -9.30 18.03 33.82
N LYS A 412 -8.74 19.19 33.44
CA LYS A 412 -9.20 20.52 33.88
C LYS A 412 -10.65 20.86 33.47
N LYS A 413 -11.21 20.18 32.47
CA LYS A 413 -12.61 20.37 32.05
C LYS A 413 -13.60 19.64 32.97
N GLY A 414 -13.09 18.77 33.85
CA GLY A 414 -13.87 17.99 34.80
C GLY A 414 -14.39 16.67 34.20
N HIS A 415 -14.47 15.66 35.05
CA HIS A 415 -15.11 14.36 34.81
C HIS A 415 -15.92 14.00 36.06
N GLU A 416 -17.03 13.27 35.90
CA GLU A 416 -17.99 12.98 36.98
C GLU A 416 -17.39 12.18 38.14
N HIS A 417 -16.39 11.33 37.85
CA HIS A 417 -15.66 10.55 38.84
C HIS A 417 -14.28 11.14 39.14
N SER A 418 -13.73 10.79 40.31
CA SER A 418 -12.36 11.13 40.68
C SER A 418 -11.35 10.50 39.73
N LEU A 419 -10.43 11.32 39.22
CA LEU A 419 -9.34 10.91 38.35
C LEU A 419 -8.06 10.66 39.16
N VAL A 420 -7.27 9.69 38.72
CA VAL A 420 -6.00 9.31 39.33
C VAL A 420 -4.86 9.59 38.35
N LEU A 421 -3.89 10.41 38.77
CA LEU A 421 -2.65 10.63 38.02
C LEU A 421 -1.85 9.33 37.93
N GLN A 422 -1.57 8.88 36.71
CA GLN A 422 -0.77 7.69 36.46
C GLN A 422 0.72 8.02 36.49
N PRO A 423 1.54 7.26 37.23
CA PRO A 423 2.98 7.46 37.26
C PRO A 423 3.60 7.01 35.93
N GLN A 424 4.55 7.79 35.41
CA GLN A 424 5.29 7.43 34.20
C GLN A 424 6.02 6.09 34.40
N PRO A 425 6.04 5.19 33.41
CA PRO A 425 6.84 3.97 33.46
C PRO A 425 8.33 4.30 33.63
N ASP A 426 9.05 3.50 34.42
CA ASP A 426 10.50 3.62 34.53
C ASP A 426 11.16 3.17 33.21
N ASP A 427 12.22 3.87 32.77
CA ASP A 427 12.96 3.65 31.50
C ASP A 427 13.53 2.23 31.29
N HIS A 428 13.31 1.30 32.23
CA HIS A 428 13.87 -0.06 32.23
C HIS A 428 12.93 -1.16 31.72
N ASP A 429 11.66 -0.86 31.42
CA ASP A 429 10.64 -1.89 31.11
C ASP A 429 10.17 -1.93 29.63
N GLU A 430 10.80 -1.19 28.71
CA GLU A 430 10.49 -1.24 27.27
C GLU A 430 11.70 -1.66 26.40
N GLU A 431 12.02 -2.96 26.38
CA GLU A 431 12.79 -3.62 25.31
C GLU A 431 11.88 -4.43 24.37
#